data_AF-A0A953M748-F1
#
_entry.id   AF-A0A953M748-F1
#
_cell.length_a   1.000
_cell.length_b   1.000
_cell.length_c   1.000
_cell.angle_alpha   90.00
_cell.angle_beta   90.00
_cell.angle_gamma   90.00
#
_symmetry.space_group_name_H-M   'P 1'
#
loop_
_entity.id
_entity.type
_entity.pdbx_description
1 polymer ?
#
loop_
_entity_poly.entity_id
_entity_poly.type
_entity_poly.pdbx_seq_one_letter_code
_entity_poly.pdbx_strand_id
1 'polypeptide(L)'
;MTASTLVFDLEGDRLLAVEARVDRGAVRVRRAVHAVREGTHTDREDADGIGRWIRGVLDEHGFRAKTAIFSVSRGEVLIKRLDAPSDALSPAERHAMIH
;
A
#
# COMPACT_ATOMS: atom_id res chain seq x y z
N MET A 1 5.64 -21.16 8.96
CA MET A 1 5.83 -19.81 9.55
C MET A 1 4.85 -18.86 8.89
N THR A 2 4.00 -18.14 9.63
CA THR A 2 3.18 -17.07 9.03
C THR A 2 4.10 -15.90 8.66
N ALA A 3 4.07 -15.50 7.39
CA ALA A 3 4.87 -14.39 6.87
C ALA A 3 4.48 -13.07 7.56
N SER A 4 5.43 -12.14 7.69
CA SER A 4 5.11 -10.76 8.06
C SER A 4 4.65 -9.99 6.82
N THR A 5 3.71 -9.08 7.03
CA THR A 5 3.18 -8.16 6.03
C THR A 5 3.54 -6.74 6.44
N LEU A 6 4.10 -5.98 5.51
CA LEU A 6 4.25 -4.54 5.63
C LEU A 6 2.96 -3.87 5.14
N VAL A 7 2.43 -2.95 5.92
CA VAL A 7 1.38 -2.02 5.48
C VAL A 7 1.95 -0.62 5.63
N PHE A 8 1.85 0.21 4.59
CA PHE A 8 2.28 1.59 4.69
C PHE A 8 1.33 2.56 3.99
N ASP A 9 1.33 3.79 4.45
CA ASP A 9 0.62 4.91 3.86
C ASP A 9 1.61 6.04 3.57
N LEU A 10 1.45 6.66 2.41
CA LEU A 10 2.27 7.78 1.97
C LEU A 10 1.35 8.98 1.73
N GLU A 11 1.38 9.94 2.65
CA GLU A 11 0.57 11.15 2.57
C GLU A 11 1.49 12.37 2.45
N GLY A 12 1.67 12.83 1.20
CA GLY A 12 2.63 13.89 0.89
C GLY A 12 4.05 13.45 1.25
N ASP A 13 4.69 14.19 2.16
CA ASP A 13 6.06 13.93 2.63
C ASP A 13 6.10 13.04 3.89
N ARG A 14 4.98 12.41 4.27
CA ARG A 14 4.88 11.57 5.47
C ARG A 14 4.70 10.10 5.11
N LEU A 15 5.51 9.25 5.74
CA LEU A 15 5.40 7.80 5.69
C LEU A 15 4.94 7.27 7.04
N LEU A 16 3.85 6.51 7.03
CA LEU A 16 3.44 5.65 8.14
C LEU A 16 3.62 4.21 7.69
N ALA A 17 4.39 3.41 8.42
CA ALA A 17 4.59 2.02 8.06
C ALA A 17 4.53 1.10 9.29
N VAL A 18 3.86 -0.05 9.12
CA VAL A 18 3.68 -1.07 10.14
C VAL A 18 4.02 -2.44 9.56
N GLU A 19 4.92 -3.17 10.22
CA GLU A 19 5.16 -4.57 9.93
C GLU A 19 4.41 -5.40 10.97
N ALA A 20 3.48 -6.24 10.52
CA ALA A 20 2.68 -7.07 11.41
C ALA A 20 2.69 -8.54 10.97
N ARG A 21 2.44 -9.42 11.93
CA ARG A 21 2.15 -10.83 11.69
C ARG A 21 0.73 -11.11 12.10
N VAL A 22 -0.03 -11.70 11.19
CA VAL A 22 -1.40 -12.18 11.44
C VAL A 22 -1.34 -13.67 11.73
N ASP A 23 -1.89 -14.09 12.87
CA ASP A 23 -1.98 -15.50 13.26
C ASP A 23 -3.27 -15.74 14.05
N ARG A 24 -4.09 -16.69 13.59
CA ARG A 24 -5.33 -17.17 14.25
C ARG A 24 -6.16 -16.06 14.93
N GLY A 25 -6.57 -15.06 14.15
CA GLY A 25 -7.43 -13.97 14.62
C GLY A 25 -6.72 -12.89 15.46
N ALA A 26 -5.40 -12.99 15.64
CA ALA A 26 -4.60 -11.98 16.31
C ALA A 26 -3.64 -11.29 15.33
N VAL A 27 -3.42 -10.00 15.54
CA VAL A 27 -2.41 -9.20 14.84
C VAL A 27 -1.32 -8.82 15.84
N ARG A 28 -0.07 -9.18 15.55
CA ARG A 28 1.09 -8.73 16.32
C ARG A 28 1.92 -7.76 15.50
N VAL A 29 1.95 -6.50 15.92
CA VAL A 29 2.86 -5.49 15.39
C VAL A 29 4.28 -5.83 15.80
N ARG A 30 5.19 -5.89 14.83
CA ARG A 30 6.62 -6.12 15.02
C ARG A 30 7.37 -4.80 15.02
N ARG A 31 7.00 -3.90 14.12
CA ARG A 31 7.63 -2.61 13.90
C ARG A 31 6.58 -1.59 13.48
N ALA A 32 6.80 -0.35 13.88
CA ALA A 32 6.06 0.79 13.39
C ALA A 32 7.05 1.94 13.23
N VAL A 33 6.89 2.72 12.16
CA VAL A 33 7.65 3.95 11.93
C VAL A 33 6.72 5.02 11.40
N HIS A 34 6.96 6.23 11.88
CA HIS A 34 6.43 7.46 11.31
C HIS A 34 7.65 8.31 10.92
N ALA A 35 7.80 8.58 9.63
CA ALA A 35 8.92 9.34 9.09
C ALA A 35 8.41 10.51 8.24
N VAL A 36 9.14 11.62 8.30
CA VAL A 36 8.88 12.80 7.49
C VAL A 36 10.09 13.01 6.59
N ARG A 37 9.86 13.21 5.30
CA ARG A 37 10.92 13.53 4.34
C ARG A 37 11.30 15.00 4.50
N GLU A 38 12.56 15.26 4.82
CA GLU A 38 13.08 16.62 4.89
C GLU A 38 13.46 17.12 3.49
N GLY A 39 13.01 18.34 3.11
CA GLY A 39 13.31 18.99 1.83
C GLY A 39 12.12 19.73 1.23
N THR A 40 12.39 20.76 0.43
CA THR A 40 11.37 21.52 -0.30
C THR A 40 10.70 20.64 -1.34
N HIS A 41 9.39 20.46 -1.20
CA HIS A 41 8.43 19.93 -2.18
C HIS A 41 9.05 19.06 -3.26
N THR A 42 9.14 17.76 -2.96
CA THR A 42 9.37 16.80 -4.02
C THR A 42 8.23 16.93 -5.01
N ASP A 43 8.54 17.21 -6.28
CA ASP A 43 7.58 16.95 -7.34
C ASP A 43 7.05 15.53 -7.10
N ARG A 44 5.73 15.41 -6.95
CA ARG A 44 5.03 14.12 -6.87
C ARG A 44 5.41 13.20 -8.06
N GLU A 45 6.02 13.77 -9.09
CA GLU A 45 6.50 13.13 -10.30
C GLU A 45 7.82 12.34 -10.13
N ASP A 46 8.64 12.57 -9.08
CA ASP A 46 9.85 11.77 -8.81
C ASP A 46 9.54 10.49 -8.02
N ALA A 47 8.85 9.56 -8.68
CA ALA A 47 8.49 8.27 -8.11
C ALA A 47 9.72 7.46 -7.65
N ASP A 48 10.83 7.54 -8.38
CA ASP A 48 12.06 6.81 -8.05
C ASP A 48 12.71 7.36 -6.77
N GLY A 49 12.76 8.69 -6.62
CA GLY A 49 13.25 9.33 -5.40
C GLY A 49 12.41 8.99 -4.19
N ILE A 50 11.08 8.98 -4.34
CA ILE A 50 10.15 8.53 -3.29
C ILE A 50 10.43 7.08 -2.91
N GLY A 51 10.57 6.18 -3.89
CA GLY A 51 10.86 4.77 -3.65
C GLY A 51 12.18 4.54 -2.93
N ARG A 52 13.24 5.28 -3.30
CA ARG A 52 14.54 5.22 -2.60
C ARG A 52 14.43 5.71 -1.16
N TRP A 53 13.71 6.80 -0.91
CA TRP A 53 13.52 7.33 0.43
C TRP A 53 12.74 6.36 1.32
N ILE A 54 11.61 5.82 0.85
CA ILE A 54 10.81 4.81 1.59
C ILE A 54 11.69 3.62 1.94
N ARG A 55 12.46 3.10 0.98
CA ARG A 55 13.38 1.97 1.22
C ARG A 55 14.39 2.31 2.32
N GLY A 56 15.01 3.49 2.26
CA GLY A 56 15.96 3.95 3.27
C GLY A 56 15.36 3.95 4.68
N VAL A 57 14.16 4.52 4.85
CA VAL A 57 13.45 4.54 6.13
C VAL A 57 13.16 3.11 6.64
N LEU A 58 12.66 2.24 5.76
CA LEU A 58 12.33 0.85 6.11
C LEU A 58 13.57 0.04 6.50
N ASP A 59 14.68 0.21 5.79
CA ASP A 59 15.94 -0.47 6.07
C ASP A 59 16.56 0.02 7.40
N GLU A 60 16.55 1.32 7.65
CA GLU A 60 17.00 1.93 8.91
C GLU A 60 16.23 1.37 10.12
N HIS A 61 14.93 1.17 9.97
CA HIS A 61 14.06 0.64 11.03
C HIS A 61 13.98 -0.90 11.03
N GLY A 62 14.74 -1.56 10.15
CA GLY A 62 14.90 -3.01 10.12
C GLY A 62 13.66 -3.80 9.69
N PHE A 63 12.79 -3.21 8.86
CA PHE A 63 11.66 -3.91 8.26
C PHE A 63 12.14 -5.05 7.36
N ARG A 64 11.50 -6.23 7.41
CA ARG A 64 11.96 -7.42 6.65
C ARG A 64 10.86 -8.11 5.83
N ALA A 65 9.63 -7.61 5.88
CA ALA A 65 8.52 -8.17 5.13
C ALA A 65 8.80 -8.17 3.61
N LYS A 66 8.46 -9.27 2.94
CA LYS A 66 8.61 -9.43 1.49
C LYS A 66 7.39 -8.98 0.69
N THR A 67 6.28 -8.73 1.39
CA THR A 67 5.02 -8.29 0.80
C THR A 67 4.61 -6.99 1.47
N ALA A 68 4.22 -6.03 0.64
CA ALA A 68 3.73 -4.74 1.09
C ALA A 68 2.31 -4.50 0.59
N ILE A 69 1.51 -3.84 1.41
CA ILE A 69 0.21 -3.28 1.08
C ILE A 69 0.33 -1.77 1.29
N PHE A 70 -0.18 -1.00 0.35
CA PHE A 70 -0.20 0.45 0.46
C PHE A 70 -1.57 1.01 0.11
N SER A 71 -1.89 2.17 0.67
CA SER A 71 -3.06 2.95 0.32
C SER A 71 -2.74 3.96 -0.78
N VAL A 72 -3.74 4.24 -1.59
CA VAL A 72 -3.77 5.36 -2.53
C VAL A 72 -4.79 6.38 -2.05
N SER A 73 -4.59 7.66 -2.37
CA SER A 73 -5.53 8.70 -1.95
C SER A 73 -6.91 8.46 -2.55
N ARG A 74 -7.96 8.63 -1.74
CA ARG A 74 -9.35 8.49 -2.21
C ARG A 74 -9.67 9.46 -3.35
N GLY A 75 -9.03 10.64 -3.38
CA GLY A 75 -9.21 11.61 -4.46
C GLY A 75 -8.66 11.14 -5.82
N GLU A 76 -7.79 10.13 -5.81
CA GLU A 76 -7.16 9.55 -7.01
C GLU A 76 -7.87 8.29 -7.50
N VAL A 77 -8.92 7.83 -6.79
CA VAL A 77 -9.64 6.60 -7.10
C VAL A 77 -11.12 6.87 -7.30
N LEU A 78 -11.63 6.50 -8.48
CA LEU A 78 -13.07 6.41 -8.71
C LEU A 78 -13.59 5.05 -8.27
N ILE A 79 -14.39 5.03 -7.19
CA ILE A 79 -15.11 3.83 -6.76
C ILE A 79 -16.56 3.95 -7.26
N LYS A 80 -16.94 3.08 -8.19
CA LYS A 80 -18.31 3.00 -8.71
C LYS A 80 -18.84 1.59 -8.55
N ARG A 81 -20.05 1.47 -8.01
CA ARG A 81 -20.81 0.21 -8.03
C ARG A 81 -21.42 0.04 -9.41
N LEU A 82 -21.18 -1.10 -10.03
CA LEU A 82 -21.81 -1.51 -11.28
C LEU A 82 -22.73 -2.67 -10.98
N ASP A 83 -23.96 -2.62 -11.48
CA ASP A 83 -24.87 -3.75 -11.42
C ASP A 83 -24.64 -4.59 -12.68
N ALA A 84 -24.00 -5.75 -12.50
CA ALA A 84 -23.77 -6.70 -13.58
C ALA A 84 -24.99 -7.62 -13.74
N PRO A 85 -25.38 -7.99 -14.99
CA PRO A 85 -26.40 -9.00 -15.19
C PRO A 85 -25.93 -10.32 -14.56
N SER A 86 -26.73 -10.87 -13.65
CA SER A 86 -26.35 -12.05 -12.86
C SER A 86 -26.24 -13.30 -13.73
N ASP A 87 -25.16 -14.04 -13.47
CA ASP A 87 -24.91 -15.46 -13.79
C ASP A 87 -24.65 -15.87 -15.25
N ALA A 88 -24.84 -14.99 -16.24
CA ALA A 88 -24.63 -15.36 -17.65
C ALA A 88 -23.23 -15.05 -18.21
N LEU A 89 -22.42 -14.24 -17.51
CA LEU A 89 -21.14 -13.75 -18.06
C LEU A 89 -19.94 -14.47 -17.46
N SER A 90 -19.08 -14.96 -18.34
CA SER A 90 -17.77 -15.50 -18.00
C SER A 90 -16.87 -14.43 -17.34
N PRO A 91 -15.81 -14.83 -16.62
CA PRO A 91 -14.83 -13.89 -16.07
C PRO A 91 -14.25 -12.91 -17.12
N ALA A 92 -14.05 -13.38 -18.37
CA ALA A 92 -13.53 -12.55 -19.45
C ALA A 92 -14.55 -11.49 -19.90
N GLU A 93 -15.83 -11.87 -20.04
CA GLU A 93 -16.90 -10.94 -20.41
C GLU A 93 -17.15 -9.89 -19.31
N ARG A 94 -17.08 -10.30 -18.03
CA ARG A 94 -17.14 -9.36 -16.90
C ARG A 94 -15.97 -8.39 -16.90
N HIS A 95 -14.77 -8.83 -17.30
CA HIS A 95 -13.60 -7.95 -17.41
C HIS A 95 -13.75 -6.96 -18.57
N ALA A 96 -14.31 -7.39 -19.70
CA ALA A 96 -14.58 -6.52 -20.85
C ALA A 96 -15.57 -5.38 -20.54
N MET A 97 -16.47 -5.55 -19.57
CA MET A 97 -17.41 -4.50 -19.12
C MET A 97 -16.77 -3.41 -18.24
N ILE A 98 -15.51 -3.57 -17.83
CA ILE A 98 -14.77 -2.62 -16.97
C ILE A 98 -14.03 -1.56 -17.82
N HIS A 99 -14.03 -1.70 -19.15
CA HIS A 99 -13.45 -0.76 -20.12
C HIS A 99 -14.52 0.04 -20.86
#